data_AF-A0A2E4GM57-F1
#
_entry.id   AF-A0A2E4GM57-F1
#
_cell.length_a   1.000
_cell.length_b   1.000
_cell.length_c   1.000
_cell.angle_alpha   90.00
_cell.angle_beta   90.00
_cell.angle_gamma   90.00
#
_symmetry.space_group_name_H-M   'P 1'
#
loop_
_entity.id
_entity.type
_entity.pdbx_description
1 polymer ?
#
loop_
_entity_poly.entity_id
_entity_poly.type
_entity_poly.pdbx_seq_one_letter_code
_entity_poly.pdbx_strand_id
1 'polypeptide(L)'
;MASAKLDLPKIFGNNMVIQRDKPIHVWGNAIPEKNVRVILGKRDLTTKANKKGKWLLELDPLQGSVQAKSLTVRSENETIEFDNILIGDVWVLGGQSNMEDALESIYHGDTEVLSANFPTIRLMTIPQKATNDPQDDIERINEFNAWENRYEMKGQWQVCTPKSVARFSAIGYIFGRRLHMVSGMPVGLIDASVGGTTAEAWTSRKDLNSINDAKPLIEEWDSKIEQYDAVASLAARIKRWEKDTENRKKRGEKPNQKPTQPEQDPANDRNNPGASFNAMIAPISGLNVSGAVFNQGYNNALGNARPKLYQKTFKAMIEGWRSAFRNESMPFCVIGLTPGGKPQ
;
A
#
# COMPACT_ATOMS: atom_id res chain seq x y z
N MET A 1 -27.78 20.64 2.60
CA MET A 1 -27.14 19.60 1.78
C MET A 1 -25.64 19.71 2.01
N ALA A 2 -24.97 18.64 2.42
CA ALA A 2 -23.53 18.68 2.67
C ALA A 2 -22.80 18.94 1.33
N SER A 3 -22.11 20.06 1.24
CA SER A 3 -21.27 20.44 0.09
C SER A 3 -20.04 19.55 0.09
N ALA A 4 -19.92 18.63 -0.87
CA ALA A 4 -18.67 17.92 -1.06
C ALA A 4 -17.61 18.91 -1.56
N LYS A 5 -16.64 19.22 -0.70
CA LYS A 5 -15.48 20.05 -1.01
C LYS A 5 -14.67 19.40 -2.15
N LEU A 6 -14.04 20.20 -3.01
CA LEU A 6 -13.05 19.70 -3.96
C LEU A 6 -11.93 18.99 -3.19
N ASP A 7 -11.68 17.73 -3.54
CA ASP A 7 -10.72 16.86 -2.87
C ASP A 7 -10.17 15.81 -3.83
N LEU A 8 -8.90 15.45 -3.65
CA LEU A 8 -8.23 14.40 -4.41
C LEU A 8 -7.64 13.36 -3.44
N PRO A 9 -7.62 12.07 -3.83
CA PRO A 9 -7.00 11.03 -3.02
C PRO A 9 -5.52 11.35 -2.72
N LYS A 10 -5.06 10.95 -1.54
CA LYS A 10 -3.73 11.30 -1.00
C LYS A 10 -2.57 10.69 -1.78
N ILE A 11 -2.86 9.76 -2.70
CA ILE A 11 -1.90 9.26 -3.69
C ILE A 11 -1.38 10.38 -4.62
N PHE A 12 -2.17 11.43 -4.86
CA PHE A 12 -1.73 12.63 -5.55
C PHE A 12 -0.98 13.55 -4.60
N GLY A 13 0.14 14.10 -5.07
CA GLY A 13 0.95 15.00 -4.28
C GLY A 13 2.09 15.64 -5.07
N ASN A 14 2.74 16.61 -4.44
CA ASN A 14 3.98 17.17 -4.96
C ASN A 14 5.02 16.06 -5.16
N ASN A 15 5.93 16.26 -6.12
CA ASN A 15 7.02 15.32 -6.43
C ASN A 15 6.57 13.97 -7.01
N MET A 16 5.30 13.74 -7.35
CA MET A 16 4.89 12.43 -7.87
C MET A 16 5.46 12.11 -9.26
N VAL A 17 5.44 10.82 -9.62
CA VAL A 17 5.62 10.36 -11.00
C VAL A 17 4.28 9.87 -11.53
N ILE A 18 3.90 10.34 -12.71
CA ILE A 18 2.77 9.81 -13.48
C ILE A 18 3.31 8.85 -14.53
N GLN A 19 2.62 7.73 -14.73
CA GLN A 19 2.95 6.72 -15.73
C GLN A 19 2.98 7.30 -17.14
N ARG A 20 4.11 7.12 -17.83
CA ARG A 20 4.26 7.44 -19.25
C ARG A 20 3.52 6.46 -20.16
N ASP A 21 3.24 6.89 -21.39
CA ASP A 21 2.77 6.05 -22.49
C ASP A 21 1.45 5.30 -22.23
N LYS A 22 0.70 5.73 -21.21
CA LYS A 22 -0.63 5.27 -20.85
C LYS A 22 -1.54 6.46 -20.59
N PRO A 23 -2.87 6.31 -20.73
CA PRO A 23 -3.81 7.36 -20.35
C PRO A 23 -3.56 7.82 -18.90
N ILE A 24 -3.82 9.08 -18.59
CA ILE A 24 -3.59 9.62 -17.25
C ILE A 24 -4.93 9.83 -16.59
N HIS A 25 -5.17 9.10 -15.49
CA HIS A 25 -6.39 9.21 -14.71
C HIS A 25 -6.18 10.20 -13.56
N VAL A 26 -7.08 11.18 -13.47
CA VAL A 26 -7.19 12.09 -12.33
C VAL A 26 -8.62 11.98 -11.81
N TRP A 27 -8.77 11.74 -10.51
CA TRP A 27 -10.08 11.49 -9.90
C TRP A 27 -10.15 12.11 -8.51
N GLY A 28 -11.38 12.26 -8.02
CA GLY A 28 -11.61 12.83 -6.69
C GLY A 28 -13.08 13.06 -6.38
N ASN A 29 -13.30 13.95 -5.42
CA ASN A 29 -14.62 14.43 -5.03
C ASN A 29 -14.74 15.93 -5.36
N ALA A 30 -15.96 16.36 -5.65
CA ALA A 30 -16.33 17.77 -5.79
C ALA A 30 -17.83 17.90 -5.51
N ILE A 31 -18.34 19.13 -5.50
CA ILE A 31 -19.78 19.38 -5.32
C ILE A 31 -20.55 18.64 -6.43
N PRO A 32 -21.61 17.87 -6.10
CA PRO A 32 -22.35 17.11 -7.10
C PRO A 32 -22.82 17.97 -8.27
N GLU A 33 -22.71 17.42 -9.48
CA GLU A 33 -23.11 18.08 -10.73
C GLU A 33 -22.34 19.37 -11.05
N LYS A 34 -21.21 19.65 -10.38
CA LYS A 34 -20.32 20.77 -10.74
C LYS A 34 -19.21 20.36 -11.70
N ASN A 35 -18.73 21.33 -12.47
CA ASN A 35 -17.61 21.14 -13.38
C ASN A 35 -16.30 21.05 -12.61
N VAL A 36 -15.42 20.17 -13.07
CA VAL A 36 -14.06 20.00 -12.57
C VAL A 36 -13.10 20.12 -13.74
N ARG A 37 -12.26 21.16 -13.74
CA ARG A 37 -11.23 21.40 -14.74
C ARG A 37 -9.89 20.87 -14.23
N VAL A 38 -9.19 20.09 -15.05
CA VAL A 38 -7.90 19.48 -14.75
C VAL A 38 -6.88 19.95 -15.78
N ILE A 39 -5.79 20.55 -15.30
CA ILE A 39 -4.71 21.10 -16.12
C ILE A 39 -3.42 20.36 -15.77
N LEU A 40 -2.80 19.70 -16.74
CA LEU A 40 -1.50 19.02 -16.61
C LEU A 40 -0.58 19.45 -17.76
N GLY A 41 0.32 20.39 -17.47
CA GLY A 41 1.14 21.03 -18.50
C GLY A 41 0.28 21.74 -19.55
N LYS A 42 0.30 21.26 -20.80
CA LYS A 42 -0.51 21.82 -21.90
C LYS A 42 -1.90 21.19 -22.03
N ARG A 43 -2.18 20.10 -21.29
CA ARG A 43 -3.51 19.49 -21.31
C ARG A 43 -4.42 20.20 -20.34
N ASP A 44 -5.64 20.44 -20.78
CA ASP A 44 -6.60 21.24 -20.08
C ASP A 44 -8.00 20.75 -20.47
N LEU A 45 -8.56 19.88 -19.64
CA LEU A 45 -9.86 19.25 -19.88
C LEU A 45 -10.80 19.54 -18.72
N THR A 46 -12.10 19.46 -18.99
CA THR A 46 -13.15 19.61 -17.97
C THR A 46 -14.06 18.40 -17.98
N THR A 47 -14.40 17.90 -16.80
CA THR A 47 -15.42 16.88 -16.56
C THR A 47 -16.49 17.41 -15.59
N LYS A 48 -17.49 16.59 -15.28
CA LYS A 48 -18.54 16.92 -14.32
C LYS A 48 -18.56 15.87 -13.20
N ALA A 49 -18.67 16.31 -11.95
CA ALA A 49 -18.93 15.42 -10.83
C ALA A 49 -20.33 14.83 -10.93
N ASN A 50 -20.45 13.54 -10.63
CA ASN A 50 -21.74 12.85 -10.67
C ASN A 50 -22.63 13.26 -9.49
N LYS A 51 -23.84 12.69 -9.42
CA LYS A 51 -24.81 12.92 -8.32
C LYS A 51 -24.28 12.62 -6.91
N LYS A 52 -23.24 11.80 -6.80
CA LYS A 52 -22.57 11.46 -5.52
C LYS A 52 -21.32 12.32 -5.26
N GLY A 53 -21.01 13.29 -6.14
CA GLY A 53 -19.83 14.15 -6.05
C GLY A 53 -18.53 13.51 -6.55
N LYS A 54 -18.54 12.27 -7.03
CA LYS A 54 -17.34 11.61 -7.57
C LYS A 54 -17.11 12.05 -9.01
N TRP A 55 -15.86 12.24 -9.40
CA TRP A 55 -15.46 12.54 -10.77
C TRP A 55 -14.19 11.76 -11.15
N LEU A 56 -14.06 11.48 -12.44
CA LEU A 56 -12.89 10.88 -13.08
C LEU A 56 -12.68 11.62 -14.40
N LEU A 57 -11.44 11.97 -14.69
CA LEU A 57 -11.03 12.58 -15.94
C LEU A 57 -9.81 11.81 -16.48
N GLU A 58 -9.89 11.44 -17.76
CA GLU A 58 -8.82 10.79 -18.49
C GLU A 58 -8.16 11.82 -19.43
N LEU A 59 -6.85 11.97 -19.30
CA LEU A 59 -6.02 12.82 -20.16
C LEU A 59 -5.18 11.94 -21.10
N ASP A 60 -4.86 12.45 -22.29
CA ASP A 60 -4.02 11.70 -23.24
C ASP A 60 -2.64 11.34 -22.64
N PRO A 61 -2.04 10.21 -23.08
CA PRO A 61 -0.72 9.78 -22.61
C PRO A 61 0.39 10.82 -22.80
N LEU A 62 1.31 10.92 -21.85
CA LEU A 62 2.57 11.66 -21.99
C LEU A 62 3.75 10.73 -22.26
N GLN A 63 4.62 11.17 -23.15
CA GLN A 63 5.97 10.60 -23.27
C GLN A 63 6.78 10.87 -22.00
N GLY A 64 7.69 9.95 -21.67
CA GLY A 64 8.59 10.09 -20.52
C GLY A 64 9.41 11.39 -20.58
N SER A 65 9.54 12.07 -19.43
CA SER A 65 10.25 13.35 -19.36
C SER A 65 10.73 13.66 -17.96
N VAL A 66 11.99 14.11 -17.86
CA VAL A 66 12.58 14.69 -16.65
C VAL A 66 12.14 16.13 -16.40
N GLN A 67 11.45 16.77 -17.35
CA GLN A 67 10.95 18.12 -17.18
C GLN A 67 9.71 18.11 -16.29
N ALA A 68 9.84 18.71 -15.11
CA ALA A 68 8.75 18.87 -14.16
C ALA A 68 7.54 19.59 -14.76
N LYS A 69 6.35 19.14 -14.36
CA LYS A 69 5.05 19.74 -14.67
C LYS A 69 4.32 20.07 -13.37
N SER A 70 3.30 20.92 -13.48
CA SER A 70 2.29 21.12 -12.44
C SER A 70 0.97 20.47 -12.85
N LEU A 71 0.20 20.06 -11.85
CA LEU A 71 -1.18 19.60 -11.96
C LEU A 71 -2.05 20.55 -11.17
N THR A 72 -3.00 21.18 -11.85
CA THR A 72 -3.98 22.08 -11.23
C THR A 72 -5.37 21.51 -11.44
N VAL A 73 -6.13 21.35 -10.35
CA VAL A 73 -7.54 20.95 -10.40
C VAL A 73 -8.40 22.06 -9.83
N ARG A 74 -9.42 22.47 -10.58
CA ARG A 74 -10.33 23.57 -10.21
C ARG A 74 -11.79 23.14 -10.28
N SER A 75 -12.57 23.56 -9.31
CA SER A 75 -14.03 23.43 -9.33
C SER A 75 -14.63 24.59 -8.54
N GLU A 76 -15.58 25.31 -9.15
CA GLU A 76 -16.14 26.55 -8.59
C GLU A 76 -15.02 27.52 -8.14
N ASN A 77 -14.92 27.82 -6.85
CA ASN A 77 -13.91 28.72 -6.27
C ASN A 77 -12.72 27.99 -5.63
N GLU A 78 -12.68 26.66 -5.73
CA GLU A 78 -11.63 25.84 -5.11
C GLU A 78 -10.56 25.47 -6.14
N THR A 79 -9.30 25.48 -5.71
CA THR A 79 -8.15 25.09 -6.53
C THR A 79 -7.21 24.23 -5.70
N ILE A 80 -6.80 23.08 -6.26
CA ILE A 80 -5.77 22.20 -5.72
C ILE A 80 -4.62 22.19 -6.72
N GLU A 81 -3.39 22.39 -6.25
CA GLU A 81 -2.19 22.40 -7.09
C GLU A 81 -1.14 21.44 -6.54
N PHE A 82 -0.51 20.71 -7.45
CA PHE A 82 0.64 19.85 -7.17
C PHE A 82 1.77 20.20 -8.14
N ASP A 83 2.98 20.31 -7.60
CA ASP A 83 4.19 20.72 -8.32
C ASP A 83 5.23 19.60 -8.39
N ASN A 84 6.23 19.81 -9.24
CA ASN A 84 7.35 18.89 -9.46
C ASN A 84 6.92 17.48 -9.90
N ILE A 85 5.93 17.41 -10.78
CA ILE A 85 5.42 16.14 -11.31
C ILE A 85 6.28 15.70 -12.48
N LEU A 86 6.82 14.49 -12.41
CA LEU A 86 7.57 13.86 -13.49
C LEU A 86 6.70 12.87 -14.26
N ILE A 87 7.07 12.60 -15.51
CA ILE A 87 6.43 11.56 -16.33
C ILE A 87 7.44 10.45 -16.55
N GLY A 88 7.12 9.23 -16.11
CA GLY A 88 8.06 8.13 -16.07
C GLY A 88 7.40 6.78 -15.79
N ASP A 89 8.18 5.81 -15.36
CA ASP A 89 7.69 4.47 -15.04
C ASP A 89 7.29 4.38 -13.56
N VAL A 90 6.05 3.94 -13.29
CA VAL A 90 5.54 3.78 -11.92
C VAL A 90 5.45 2.29 -11.58
N TRP A 91 6.03 1.89 -10.45
CA TRP A 91 6.06 0.50 -9.99
C TRP A 91 5.52 0.36 -8.57
N VAL A 92 4.72 -0.68 -8.37
CA VAL A 92 4.20 -1.06 -7.04
C VAL A 92 5.02 -2.19 -6.47
N LEU A 93 5.46 -2.04 -5.23
CA LEU A 93 6.25 -3.01 -4.50
C LEU A 93 5.35 -3.62 -3.43
N GLY A 94 5.23 -4.93 -3.41
CA GLY A 94 4.37 -5.63 -2.46
C GLY A 94 5.01 -6.87 -1.86
N GLY A 95 4.34 -7.42 -0.86
CA GLY A 95 4.76 -8.64 -0.19
C GLY A 95 5.02 -8.43 1.30
N GLN A 96 5.98 -9.18 1.84
CA GLN A 96 6.21 -9.29 3.29
C GLN A 96 7.53 -8.64 3.75
N SER A 97 8.05 -9.07 4.91
CA SER A 97 9.16 -8.43 5.63
C SER A 97 10.41 -8.20 4.79
N ASN A 98 10.73 -9.08 3.84
CA ASN A 98 11.90 -8.90 2.98
C ASN A 98 11.71 -7.80 1.93
N MET A 99 10.48 -7.53 1.50
CA MET A 99 10.17 -6.35 0.69
C MET A 99 10.15 -5.10 1.57
N GLU A 100 9.63 -5.20 2.79
CA GLU A 100 9.54 -4.09 3.75
C GLU A 100 10.90 -3.64 4.28
N ASP A 101 11.89 -4.54 4.28
CA ASP A 101 13.16 -4.31 4.95
C ASP A 101 13.86 -3.04 4.43
N ALA A 102 14.33 -2.24 5.37
CA ALA A 102 14.83 -0.92 5.10
C ALA A 102 16.21 -0.98 4.43
N LEU A 103 16.46 -0.08 3.48
CA LEU A 103 17.74 0.00 2.78
C LEU A 103 18.93 0.15 3.74
N GLU A 104 18.80 0.93 4.81
CA GLU A 104 19.87 1.10 5.79
C GLU A 104 20.15 -0.16 6.64
N SER A 105 19.21 -1.11 6.66
CA SER A 105 19.27 -2.31 7.50
C SER A 105 19.87 -3.53 6.78
N ILE A 106 20.19 -3.42 5.49
CA ILE A 106 20.85 -4.49 4.72
C ILE A 106 22.38 -4.36 4.73
N TYR A 107 23.08 -5.42 4.34
CA TYR A 107 24.53 -5.41 4.17
C TYR A 107 24.98 -4.33 3.18
N HIS A 108 25.90 -3.46 3.60
CA HIS A 108 26.32 -2.23 2.88
C HIS A 108 25.20 -1.20 2.62
N GLY A 109 24.11 -1.27 3.39
CA GLY A 109 22.99 -0.34 3.31
C GLY A 109 23.39 1.11 3.60
N ASP A 110 24.29 1.32 4.53
CA ASP A 110 24.85 2.64 4.88
C ASP A 110 25.50 3.34 3.68
N THR A 111 26.36 2.64 2.95
CA THR A 111 27.07 3.15 1.77
C THR A 111 26.09 3.39 0.62
N GLU A 112 25.15 2.46 0.44
CA GLU A 112 24.12 2.57 -0.59
C GLU A 112 23.22 3.80 -0.35
N VAL A 113 22.79 4.03 0.90
CA VAL A 113 22.04 5.22 1.33
C VAL A 113 22.81 6.50 1.07
N LEU A 114 24.10 6.57 1.43
CA LEU A 114 24.92 7.77 1.20
C LEU A 114 25.02 8.14 -0.29
N SER A 115 25.01 7.14 -1.18
CA SER A 115 25.08 7.34 -2.63
C SER A 115 23.73 7.70 -3.28
N ALA A 116 22.62 7.53 -2.55
CA ALA A 116 21.27 7.58 -3.09
C ALA A 116 20.74 9.02 -3.26
N ASN A 117 21.30 9.75 -4.22
CA ASN A 117 20.87 11.11 -4.59
C ASN A 117 20.37 11.14 -6.04
N PHE A 118 19.17 10.59 -6.26
CA PHE A 118 18.57 10.46 -7.59
C PHE A 118 17.31 11.33 -7.70
N PRO A 119 17.43 12.62 -8.09
CA PRO A 119 16.31 13.56 -8.11
C PRO A 119 15.29 13.29 -9.22
N THR A 120 15.35 12.16 -9.91
CA THR A 120 14.31 11.66 -10.83
C THR A 120 13.73 10.32 -10.40
N ILE A 121 14.19 9.76 -9.27
CA ILE A 121 13.51 8.67 -8.56
C ILE A 121 12.60 9.29 -7.49
N ARG A 122 11.38 8.78 -7.38
CA ARG A 122 10.38 9.21 -6.39
C ARG A 122 9.89 8.02 -5.60
N LEU A 123 9.79 8.22 -4.30
CA LEU A 123 9.51 7.17 -3.33
C LEU A 123 8.20 7.50 -2.62
N MET A 124 7.35 6.50 -2.42
CA MET A 124 6.21 6.60 -1.53
C MET A 124 6.06 5.27 -0.80
N THR A 125 5.97 5.31 0.52
CA THR A 125 5.54 4.15 1.33
C THR A 125 4.08 4.35 1.71
N ILE A 126 3.23 3.39 1.40
CA ILE A 126 1.82 3.35 1.80
C ILE A 126 1.76 3.02 3.31
N PRO A 127 0.99 3.78 4.12
CA PRO A 127 0.76 3.41 5.51
C PRO A 127 0.20 2.00 5.61
N GLN A 128 0.81 1.18 6.45
CA GLN A 128 0.38 -0.19 6.64
C GLN A 128 -0.98 -0.20 7.35
N LYS A 129 -1.97 -0.79 6.68
CA LYS A 129 -3.33 -0.89 7.19
C LYS A 129 -3.96 -2.17 6.66
N ALA A 130 -4.94 -2.69 7.38
CA ALA A 130 -5.75 -3.81 6.97
C ALA A 130 -7.20 -3.51 7.35
N THR A 131 -8.12 -3.69 6.41
CA THR A 131 -9.55 -3.45 6.62
C THR A 131 -10.37 -4.50 5.90
N ASN A 132 -11.46 -4.93 6.53
CA ASN A 132 -12.37 -5.90 5.92
C ASN A 132 -13.03 -5.36 4.64
N ASP A 133 -13.30 -4.05 4.60
CA ASP A 133 -13.91 -3.38 3.45
C ASP A 133 -12.89 -2.56 2.64
N PRO A 134 -13.04 -2.50 1.30
CA PRO A 134 -12.22 -1.66 0.44
C PRO A 134 -12.22 -0.19 0.88
N GLN A 135 -11.05 0.43 0.84
CA GLN A 135 -10.88 1.85 1.10
C GLN A 135 -10.79 2.63 -0.22
N ASP A 136 -11.29 3.87 -0.22
CA ASP A 136 -11.23 4.78 -1.38
C ASP A 136 -9.93 5.61 -1.41
N ASP A 137 -9.21 5.68 -0.28
CA ASP A 137 -8.02 6.52 -0.12
C ASP A 137 -7.07 5.96 0.95
N ILE A 138 -5.83 6.42 0.91
CA ILE A 138 -4.79 6.11 1.91
C ILE A 138 -4.75 7.19 2.99
N GLU A 139 -4.05 6.89 4.09
CA GLU A 139 -3.70 7.87 5.11
C GLU A 139 -2.43 8.64 4.76
N ARG A 140 -2.19 9.75 5.45
CA ARG A 140 -0.90 10.44 5.48
C ARG A 140 -0.40 10.43 6.91
N ILE A 141 0.77 9.84 7.11
CA ILE A 141 1.46 9.86 8.40
C ILE A 141 2.59 10.87 8.27
N ASN A 142 2.62 11.81 9.20
CA ASN A 142 3.64 12.86 9.29
C ASN A 142 3.83 13.24 10.76
N GLU A 143 4.34 12.30 11.55
CA GLU A 143 4.40 12.42 13.01
C GLU A 143 5.60 11.70 13.62
N PHE A 144 5.92 12.06 14.86
CA PHE A 144 6.98 11.39 15.61
C PHE A 144 6.45 10.09 16.22
N ASN A 145 7.04 8.98 15.81
CA ASN A 145 6.83 7.67 16.41
C ASN A 145 7.80 7.51 17.61
N ALA A 146 7.25 7.56 18.82
CA ALA A 146 8.04 7.41 20.05
C ALA A 146 8.62 6.01 20.25
N TRP A 147 7.95 4.96 19.77
CA TRP A 147 8.43 3.57 19.89
C TRP A 147 9.69 3.34 19.08
N GLU A 148 9.68 3.90 17.88
CA GLU A 148 10.78 3.82 16.93
C GLU A 148 11.78 4.99 17.10
N ASN A 149 11.49 5.91 18.03
CA ASN A 149 12.22 7.13 18.33
C ASN A 149 12.59 7.94 17.06
N ARG A 150 11.64 8.10 16.13
CA ARG A 150 11.87 8.78 14.85
C ARG A 150 10.62 9.40 14.26
N TYR A 151 10.82 10.30 13.30
CA TYR A 151 9.72 10.90 12.55
C TYR A 151 9.36 10.04 11.33
N GLU A 152 8.09 9.67 11.21
CA GLU A 152 7.55 8.83 10.13
C GLU A 152 6.87 9.71 9.07
N MET A 153 7.13 9.40 7.79
CA MET A 153 6.55 10.12 6.65
C MET A 153 6.05 9.12 5.61
N LYS A 154 4.76 8.79 5.66
CA LYS A 154 4.11 7.79 4.78
C LYS A 154 2.88 8.38 4.09
N GLY A 155 2.51 7.84 2.93
CA GLY A 155 1.41 8.34 2.09
C GLY A 155 1.73 9.64 1.37
N GLN A 156 3.01 9.96 1.20
CA GLN A 156 3.49 11.16 0.53
C GLN A 156 4.66 10.81 -0.41
N TRP A 157 4.70 11.46 -1.57
CA TRP A 157 5.80 11.33 -2.52
C TRP A 157 7.02 12.11 -2.07
N GLN A 158 8.17 11.44 -2.08
CA GLN A 158 9.45 12.01 -1.69
C GLN A 158 10.45 11.91 -2.83
N VAL A 159 11.28 12.95 -2.98
CA VAL A 159 12.48 12.89 -3.84
C VAL A 159 13.45 11.87 -3.24
N CYS A 160 14.05 11.00 -4.06
CA CYS A 160 15.08 10.07 -3.58
C CYS A 160 16.34 10.84 -3.18
N THR A 161 16.59 10.85 -1.88
CA THR A 161 17.75 11.44 -1.19
C THR A 161 18.24 10.44 -0.16
N PRO A 162 19.47 10.56 0.38
CA PRO A 162 19.93 9.69 1.45
C PRO A 162 18.95 9.62 2.63
N LYS A 163 18.33 10.76 3.00
CA LYS A 163 17.36 10.82 4.10
C LYS A 163 16.07 10.05 3.80
N SER A 164 15.48 10.21 2.62
CA SER A 164 14.17 9.64 2.29
C SER A 164 14.24 8.15 1.92
N VAL A 165 15.38 7.70 1.37
CA VAL A 165 15.55 6.32 0.91
C VAL A 165 16.03 5.37 2.01
N ALA A 166 16.63 5.88 3.09
CA ALA A 166 17.19 5.06 4.17
C ALA A 166 16.22 4.01 4.73
N ARG A 167 14.94 4.40 4.89
CA ARG A 167 13.87 3.54 5.39
C ARG A 167 12.92 3.03 4.30
N PHE A 168 13.26 3.25 3.03
CA PHE A 168 12.49 2.70 1.92
C PHE A 168 12.88 1.24 1.69
N SER A 169 11.97 0.47 1.07
CA SER A 169 12.20 -0.91 0.65
C SER A 169 13.57 -1.07 -0.05
N ALA A 170 14.44 -1.90 0.52
CA ALA A 170 15.77 -2.14 -0.03
C ALA A 170 15.68 -2.78 -1.42
N ILE A 171 14.89 -3.86 -1.55
CA ILE A 171 14.66 -4.54 -2.82
C ILE A 171 14.05 -3.59 -3.85
N GLY A 172 13.03 -2.83 -3.44
CA GLY A 172 12.35 -1.87 -4.29
C GLY A 172 13.26 -0.77 -4.81
N TYR A 173 14.08 -0.18 -3.93
CA TYR A 173 15.04 0.84 -4.32
C TYR A 173 16.08 0.30 -5.31
N ILE A 174 16.69 -0.85 -5.03
CA ILE A 174 17.72 -1.43 -5.90
C ILE A 174 17.13 -1.75 -7.29
N PHE A 175 15.91 -2.31 -7.33
CA PHE A 175 15.18 -2.52 -8.57
C PHE A 175 14.97 -1.21 -9.34
N GLY A 176 14.39 -0.19 -8.69
CA GLY A 176 14.07 1.07 -9.33
C GLY A 176 15.30 1.86 -9.76
N ARG A 177 16.39 1.83 -8.97
CA ARG A 177 17.68 2.44 -9.33
C ARG A 177 18.24 1.80 -10.59
N ARG A 178 18.27 0.47 -10.66
CA ARG A 178 18.75 -0.24 -11.86
C ARG A 178 17.90 0.09 -13.08
N LEU A 179 16.57 0.11 -12.94
CA LEU A 179 15.67 0.49 -14.01
C LEU A 179 15.90 1.94 -14.47
N HIS A 180 16.08 2.86 -13.53
CA HIS A 180 16.38 4.26 -13.81
C HIS A 180 17.69 4.42 -14.57
N MET A 181 18.76 3.72 -14.14
CA MET A 181 20.08 3.77 -14.80
C MET A 181 20.06 3.23 -16.23
N VAL A 182 19.29 2.18 -16.49
CA VAL A 182 19.20 1.58 -17.84
C VAL A 182 18.32 2.40 -18.77
N SER A 183 17.20 2.93 -18.27
CA SER A 183 16.23 3.66 -19.10
C SER A 183 16.51 5.14 -19.26
N GLY A 184 17.23 5.74 -18.30
CA GLY A 184 17.39 7.20 -18.18
C GLY A 184 16.11 7.96 -17.83
N MET A 185 15.00 7.25 -17.57
CA MET A 185 13.68 7.86 -17.34
C MET A 185 13.36 8.01 -15.85
N PRO A 186 12.52 8.97 -15.45
CA PRO A 186 12.03 9.05 -14.08
C PRO A 186 11.35 7.74 -13.64
N VAL A 187 11.53 7.37 -12.37
CA VAL A 187 10.93 6.16 -11.79
C VAL A 187 10.20 6.51 -10.49
N GLY A 188 8.92 6.17 -10.42
CA GLY A 188 8.13 6.21 -9.19
C GLY A 188 8.04 4.83 -8.57
N LEU A 189 8.39 4.71 -7.29
CA LEU A 189 8.32 3.48 -6.51
C LEU A 189 7.31 3.65 -5.38
N ILE A 190 6.28 2.80 -5.37
CA ILE A 190 5.24 2.77 -4.34
C ILE A 190 5.42 1.49 -3.53
N ASP A 191 5.93 1.61 -2.31
CA ASP A 191 6.05 0.51 -1.36
C ASP A 191 4.76 0.30 -0.59
N ALA A 192 4.12 -0.83 -0.83
CA ALA A 192 2.91 -1.30 -0.17
C ALA A 192 3.16 -2.65 0.51
N SER A 193 4.35 -2.89 1.07
CA SER A 193 4.68 -4.16 1.75
C SER A 193 4.33 -4.17 3.24
N VAL A 194 4.00 -5.36 3.76
CA VAL A 194 3.66 -5.59 5.18
C VAL A 194 4.21 -6.93 5.65
N GLY A 195 5.12 -6.89 6.61
CA GLY A 195 5.71 -8.04 7.28
C GLY A 195 4.67 -8.97 7.91
N GLY A 196 4.93 -10.27 7.83
CA GLY A 196 4.08 -11.29 8.42
C GLY A 196 2.76 -11.56 7.69
N THR A 197 2.59 -11.07 6.46
CA THR A 197 1.39 -11.32 5.66
C THR A 197 1.48 -12.61 4.82
N THR A 198 0.32 -13.22 4.61
CA THR A 198 0.09 -14.31 3.66
C THR A 198 -0.43 -13.77 2.32
N ALA A 199 -0.33 -14.54 1.22
CA ALA A 199 -0.81 -14.09 -0.09
C ALA A 199 -2.32 -13.80 -0.14
N GLU A 200 -3.09 -14.47 0.71
CA GLU A 200 -4.52 -14.27 0.87
C GLU A 200 -4.85 -12.84 1.32
N ALA A 201 -4.00 -12.20 2.13
CA ALA A 201 -4.18 -10.79 2.53
C ALA A 201 -4.14 -9.82 1.33
N TRP A 202 -3.39 -10.18 0.29
CA TRP A 202 -3.15 -9.37 -0.91
C TRP A 202 -4.06 -9.72 -2.08
N THR A 203 -4.95 -10.69 -1.90
CA THR A 203 -5.90 -11.17 -2.92
C THR A 203 -7.30 -10.71 -2.54
N SER A 204 -8.02 -10.05 -3.45
CA SER A 204 -9.35 -9.54 -3.12
C SER A 204 -10.29 -10.68 -2.66
N ARG A 205 -11.23 -10.36 -1.77
CA ARG A 205 -12.20 -11.34 -1.27
C ARG A 205 -13.03 -11.96 -2.41
N LYS A 206 -13.33 -11.16 -3.44
CA LYS A 206 -13.99 -11.60 -4.66
C LYS A 206 -13.18 -12.69 -5.37
N ASP A 207 -11.89 -12.46 -5.56
CA ASP A 207 -11.02 -13.41 -6.28
C ASP A 207 -10.78 -14.67 -5.45
N LEU A 208 -10.62 -14.54 -4.13
CA LEU A 208 -10.52 -15.69 -3.22
C LEU A 208 -11.79 -16.56 -3.23
N ASN A 209 -12.98 -15.96 -3.25
CA ASN A 209 -14.24 -16.70 -3.33
C ASN A 209 -14.40 -17.52 -4.63
N SER A 210 -13.64 -17.18 -5.69
CA SER A 210 -13.60 -17.98 -6.92
C SER A 210 -12.77 -19.27 -6.78
N ILE A 211 -11.99 -19.39 -5.69
CA ILE A 211 -11.12 -20.53 -5.39
C ILE A 211 -11.83 -21.43 -4.38
N ASN A 212 -12.35 -22.58 -4.81
CA ASN A 212 -13.06 -23.51 -3.91
C ASN A 212 -12.23 -23.91 -2.67
N ASP A 213 -10.93 -24.14 -2.83
CA ASP A 213 -10.01 -24.51 -1.74
C ASP A 213 -9.85 -23.39 -0.69
N ALA A 214 -10.20 -22.13 -1.01
CA ALA A 214 -10.11 -21.00 -0.09
C ALA A 214 -11.35 -20.89 0.83
N LYS A 215 -12.48 -21.53 0.49
CA LYS A 215 -13.74 -21.39 1.25
C LYS A 215 -13.62 -21.68 2.75
N PRO A 216 -12.97 -22.79 3.18
CA PRO A 216 -12.84 -23.06 4.62
C PRO A 216 -12.05 -21.97 5.37
N LEU A 217 -11.06 -21.35 4.71
CA LEU A 217 -10.33 -20.23 5.28
C LEU A 217 -11.23 -19.01 5.46
N ILE A 218 -12.00 -18.68 4.42
CA ILE A 218 -12.88 -17.50 4.42
C ILE A 218 -13.94 -17.67 5.51
N GLU A 219 -14.57 -18.84 5.60
CA GLU A 219 -15.56 -19.19 6.63
C GLU A 219 -14.96 -19.11 8.05
N GLU A 220 -13.73 -19.59 8.24
CA GLU A 220 -13.00 -19.49 9.51
C GLU A 220 -12.83 -18.01 9.94
N TRP A 221 -12.47 -17.13 9.00
CA TRP A 221 -12.31 -15.70 9.28
C TRP A 221 -13.64 -14.99 9.47
N ASP A 222 -14.66 -15.30 8.66
CA ASP A 222 -16.01 -14.75 8.83
C ASP A 222 -16.56 -15.07 10.22
N SER A 223 -16.41 -16.31 10.67
CA SER A 223 -16.81 -16.73 12.01
C SER A 223 -16.04 -15.98 13.11
N LYS A 224 -14.72 -15.76 12.95
CA LYS A 224 -13.93 -14.97 13.91
C LYS A 224 -14.39 -13.53 13.99
N ILE A 225 -14.69 -12.91 12.85
CA ILE A 225 -15.16 -11.53 12.77
C ILE A 225 -16.54 -11.40 13.41
N GLU A 226 -17.47 -12.30 13.07
CA GLU A 226 -18.83 -12.29 13.61
C GLU A 226 -18.87 -12.49 15.13
N GLN A 227 -18.00 -13.36 15.66
CA GLN A 227 -17.94 -13.67 17.09
C GLN A 227 -17.10 -12.67 17.90
N TYR A 228 -16.45 -11.71 17.26
CA TYR A 228 -15.55 -10.79 17.95
C TYR A 228 -16.34 -9.79 18.80
N ASP A 229 -16.12 -9.84 20.11
CA ASP A 229 -16.64 -8.88 21.07
C ASP A 229 -15.46 -8.21 21.79
N ALA A 230 -15.30 -6.90 21.59
CA ALA A 230 -14.20 -6.12 22.16
C ALA A 230 -14.25 -6.08 23.70
N VAL A 231 -15.43 -6.03 24.31
CA VAL A 231 -15.59 -5.98 25.77
C VAL A 231 -15.21 -7.32 26.38
N ALA A 232 -15.72 -8.43 25.82
CA ALA A 232 -15.37 -9.78 26.24
C ALA A 232 -13.88 -10.08 26.00
N SER A 233 -13.31 -9.62 24.89
CA SER A 233 -11.89 -9.74 24.56
C SER A 233 -11.01 -9.04 25.59
N LEU A 234 -11.30 -7.77 25.93
CA LEU A 234 -10.57 -7.04 26.97
C LEU A 234 -10.71 -7.69 28.34
N ALA A 235 -11.91 -8.12 28.73
CA ALA A 235 -12.13 -8.83 29.99
C ALA A 235 -11.30 -10.12 30.08
N ALA A 236 -11.25 -10.90 28.99
CA ALA A 236 -10.44 -12.10 28.90
C ALA A 236 -8.94 -11.80 28.98
N ARG A 237 -8.45 -10.72 28.35
CA ARG A 237 -7.07 -10.25 28.46
C ARG A 237 -6.70 -9.87 29.88
N ILE A 238 -7.55 -9.11 30.56
CA ILE A 238 -7.34 -8.71 31.95
C ILE A 238 -7.26 -9.94 32.85
N LYS A 239 -8.17 -10.91 32.68
CA LYS A 239 -8.15 -12.18 33.43
C LYS A 239 -6.86 -12.99 33.21
N ARG A 240 -6.35 -13.05 31.97
CA ARG A 240 -5.04 -13.67 31.67
C ARG A 240 -3.89 -12.93 32.35
N TRP A 241 -3.91 -11.60 32.30
CA TRP A 241 -2.91 -10.74 32.93
C TRP A 241 -2.91 -10.88 34.47
N GLU A 242 -4.08 -11.01 35.11
CA GLU A 242 -4.20 -11.25 36.56
C GLU A 242 -3.50 -12.57 36.95
N LYS A 243 -3.78 -13.65 36.20
CA LYS A 243 -3.13 -14.95 36.40
C LYS A 243 -1.62 -14.90 36.17
N ASP A 244 -1.16 -14.24 35.11
CA ASP A 244 0.28 -14.03 34.85
C ASP A 244 0.94 -13.22 35.96
N THR A 245 0.27 -12.19 36.46
CA THR A 245 0.74 -11.35 37.57
C THR A 245 0.93 -12.14 38.85
N GLU A 246 0.01 -13.03 39.20
CA GLU A 246 0.17 -13.94 40.35
C GLU A 246 1.37 -14.86 40.19
N ASN A 247 1.57 -15.44 39.01
CA ASN A 247 2.70 -16.32 38.74
C ASN A 247 4.03 -15.57 38.78
N ARG A 248 4.10 -14.36 38.23
CA ARG A 248 5.28 -13.48 38.29
C ARG A 248 5.64 -13.12 39.73
N LYS A 249 4.66 -12.74 40.54
CA LYS A 249 4.87 -12.45 41.97
C LYS A 249 5.46 -13.65 42.72
N LYS A 250 5.00 -14.87 42.45
CA LYS A 250 5.58 -16.10 43.04
C LYS A 250 7.04 -16.32 42.65
N ARG A 251 7.48 -15.82 41.48
CA ARG A 251 8.88 -15.86 41.01
C ARG A 251 9.71 -14.64 41.45
N GLY A 252 9.14 -13.72 42.24
CA GLY A 252 9.81 -12.46 42.62
C GLY A 252 9.91 -11.44 41.48
N GLU A 253 9.14 -11.60 40.40
CA GLU A 253 9.11 -10.70 39.25
C GLU A 253 8.05 -9.61 39.40
N LYS A 254 8.30 -8.45 38.79
CA LYS A 254 7.30 -7.37 38.70
C LYS A 254 6.18 -7.77 37.71
N PRO A 255 4.92 -7.32 37.97
CA PRO A 255 3.83 -7.50 37.01
C PRO A 255 4.11 -6.81 35.68
N ASN A 256 3.59 -7.37 34.60
CA ASN A 256 3.50 -6.66 33.32
C ASN A 256 2.49 -5.51 33.42
N GLN A 257 2.50 -4.60 32.45
CA GLN A 257 1.48 -3.56 32.33
C GLN A 257 0.08 -4.18 32.14
N LYS A 258 -0.92 -3.65 32.85
CA LYS A 258 -2.31 -4.10 32.71
C LYS A 258 -2.83 -3.76 31.30
N PRO A 259 -3.42 -4.71 30.57
CA PRO A 259 -4.05 -4.43 29.28
C PRO A 259 -5.18 -3.40 29.43
N THR A 260 -5.19 -2.38 28.56
CA THR A 260 -6.22 -1.34 28.49
C THR A 260 -7.04 -1.39 27.20
N GLN A 261 -6.65 -2.24 26.26
CA GLN A 261 -7.27 -2.41 24.94
C GLN A 261 -7.62 -3.88 24.71
N PRO A 262 -8.65 -4.21 23.90
CA PRO A 262 -8.92 -5.59 23.52
C PRO A 262 -7.79 -6.18 22.66
N GLU A 263 -7.85 -7.48 22.37
CA GLU A 263 -7.01 -8.05 21.31
C GLU A 263 -7.36 -7.39 19.96
N GLN A 264 -6.50 -7.53 18.96
CA GLN A 264 -6.79 -6.99 17.63
C GLN A 264 -8.10 -7.55 17.08
N ASP A 265 -8.94 -6.65 16.54
CA ASP A 265 -10.15 -7.02 15.81
C ASP A 265 -9.78 -7.84 14.57
N PRO A 266 -10.28 -9.09 14.42
CA PRO A 266 -10.02 -9.93 13.26
C PRO A 266 -10.36 -9.25 11.92
N ALA A 267 -11.33 -8.34 11.89
CA ALA A 267 -11.69 -7.59 10.68
C ALA A 267 -10.54 -6.70 10.18
N ASN A 268 -9.66 -6.27 11.09
CA ASN A 268 -8.52 -5.41 10.83
C ASN A 268 -7.18 -6.15 10.98
N ASP A 269 -7.19 -7.49 11.01
CA ASP A 269 -5.97 -8.29 11.00
C ASP A 269 -5.33 -8.25 9.61
N ARG A 270 -4.00 -8.11 9.56
CA ARG A 270 -3.24 -8.09 8.30
C ARG A 270 -3.31 -9.40 7.53
N ASN A 271 -3.74 -10.50 8.14
CA ASN A 271 -3.95 -11.80 7.53
C ASN A 271 -5.43 -12.15 7.36
N ASN A 272 -6.36 -11.25 7.68
CA ASN A 272 -7.73 -11.37 7.21
C ASN A 272 -7.71 -11.39 5.66
N PRO A 273 -8.25 -12.43 5.00
CA PRO A 273 -8.16 -12.55 3.55
C PRO A 273 -8.71 -11.32 2.81
N GLY A 274 -7.88 -10.70 1.99
CA GLY A 274 -8.15 -9.46 1.24
C GLY A 274 -7.97 -8.16 2.00
N ALA A 275 -7.67 -8.18 3.30
CA ALA A 275 -7.66 -6.96 4.10
C ALA A 275 -6.53 -5.98 3.74
N SER A 276 -5.33 -6.48 3.40
CA SER A 276 -4.24 -5.62 2.91
C SER A 276 -4.51 -5.11 1.50
N PHE A 277 -5.09 -5.94 0.62
CA PHE A 277 -5.53 -5.49 -0.71
C PHE A 277 -6.51 -4.32 -0.60
N ASN A 278 -7.54 -4.47 0.24
CA ASN A 278 -8.59 -3.48 0.46
C ASN A 278 -8.07 -2.15 1.00
N ALA A 279 -7.11 -2.20 1.92
CA ALA A 279 -6.61 -1.01 2.59
C ALA A 279 -5.45 -0.33 1.87
N MET A 280 -4.66 -1.06 1.07
CA MET A 280 -3.39 -0.56 0.52
C MET A 280 -3.32 -0.57 -1.00
N ILE A 281 -4.00 -1.50 -1.68
CA ILE A 281 -3.94 -1.64 -3.16
C ILE A 281 -5.17 -1.03 -3.82
N ALA A 282 -6.37 -1.33 -3.31
CA ALA A 282 -7.62 -0.78 -3.85
C ALA A 282 -7.61 0.77 -3.91
N PRO A 283 -7.13 1.52 -2.90
CA PRO A 283 -7.09 2.98 -2.94
C PRO A 283 -6.21 3.58 -4.04
N ILE A 284 -5.16 2.86 -4.45
CA ILE A 284 -4.20 3.34 -5.46
C ILE A 284 -4.46 2.76 -6.85
N SER A 285 -5.45 1.87 -6.99
CA SER A 285 -5.81 1.20 -8.24
C SER A 285 -6.28 2.16 -9.34
N GLY A 286 -6.62 3.41 -8.99
CA GLY A 286 -6.91 4.47 -9.96
C GLY A 286 -5.68 4.89 -10.79
N LEU A 287 -4.46 4.58 -10.37
CA LEU A 287 -3.24 4.82 -11.15
C LEU A 287 -3.11 3.83 -12.32
N ASN A 288 -2.42 4.26 -13.37
CA ASN A 288 -1.77 3.35 -14.31
C ASN A 288 -0.32 3.14 -13.84
N VAL A 289 0.17 1.90 -13.98
CA VAL A 289 1.51 1.50 -13.52
C VAL A 289 2.22 0.64 -14.57
N SER A 290 3.55 0.69 -14.61
CA SER A 290 4.41 -0.13 -15.48
C SER A 290 4.47 -1.58 -15.03
N GLY A 291 4.29 -1.87 -13.74
CA GLY A 291 4.34 -3.23 -13.23
C GLY A 291 4.35 -3.31 -11.70
N ALA A 292 4.46 -4.54 -11.21
CA ALA A 292 4.63 -4.81 -9.79
C ALA A 292 5.85 -5.71 -9.52
N VAL A 293 6.50 -5.49 -8.38
CA VAL A 293 7.52 -6.39 -7.81
C VAL A 293 7.00 -6.94 -6.50
N PHE A 294 7.01 -8.25 -6.35
CA PHE A 294 6.36 -8.90 -5.21
C PHE A 294 7.26 -9.96 -4.59
N ASN A 295 7.62 -9.77 -3.32
CA ASN A 295 8.43 -10.73 -2.55
C ASN A 295 7.60 -11.33 -1.41
N GLN A 296 7.24 -12.59 -1.56
CA GLN A 296 6.33 -13.27 -0.64
C GLN A 296 6.55 -14.78 -0.66
N GLY A 297 6.15 -15.46 0.42
CA GLY A 297 5.98 -16.92 0.42
C GLY A 297 6.21 -17.53 1.79
N TYR A 298 7.11 -16.95 2.58
CA TYR A 298 7.55 -17.53 3.85
C TYR A 298 6.39 -17.92 4.79
N ASN A 299 5.43 -17.01 5.02
CA ASN A 299 4.32 -17.28 5.92
C ASN A 299 3.32 -18.31 5.37
N ASN A 300 3.19 -18.45 4.06
CA ASN A 300 2.40 -19.51 3.44
C ASN A 300 3.08 -20.89 3.54
N ALA A 301 4.39 -20.94 3.87
CA ALA A 301 5.19 -22.17 4.00
C ALA A 301 5.33 -22.66 5.45
N LEU A 302 4.95 -21.84 6.43
CA LEU A 302 5.04 -22.17 7.86
C LEU A 302 3.66 -22.40 8.48
N GLY A 303 3.65 -22.96 9.69
CA GLY A 303 2.43 -23.17 10.47
C GLY A 303 1.48 -24.17 9.82
N ASN A 304 0.22 -23.78 9.62
CA ASN A 304 -0.80 -24.59 8.94
C ASN A 304 -0.62 -24.65 7.40
N ALA A 305 0.64 -24.62 6.95
CA ALA A 305 1.10 -24.40 5.58
C ALA A 305 0.13 -24.93 4.52
N ARG A 306 -0.27 -24.05 3.59
CA ARG A 306 -1.27 -24.34 2.56
C ARG A 306 -0.67 -24.17 1.16
N PRO A 307 0.43 -24.90 0.80
CA PRO A 307 1.14 -24.66 -0.45
C PRO A 307 0.27 -24.87 -1.70
N LYS A 308 -0.69 -25.81 -1.66
CA LYS A 308 -1.66 -25.99 -2.76
C LYS A 308 -2.61 -24.80 -2.91
N LEU A 309 -3.06 -24.23 -1.79
CA LEU A 309 -3.88 -23.02 -1.81
C LEU A 309 -3.03 -21.84 -2.29
N TYR A 310 -1.80 -21.71 -1.79
CA TYR A 310 -0.86 -20.67 -2.18
C TYR A 310 -0.70 -20.56 -3.70
N GLN A 311 -0.47 -21.66 -4.40
CA GLN A 311 -0.36 -21.65 -5.86
C GLN A 311 -1.60 -21.04 -6.55
N LYS A 312 -2.80 -21.42 -6.10
CA LYS A 312 -4.07 -20.91 -6.65
C LYS A 312 -4.30 -19.44 -6.26
N THR A 313 -4.09 -19.11 -4.99
CA THR A 313 -4.20 -17.75 -4.44
C THR A 313 -3.26 -16.81 -5.15
N PHE A 314 -1.99 -17.18 -5.33
CA PHE A 314 -0.97 -16.31 -5.93
C PHE A 314 -1.28 -16.02 -7.41
N LYS A 315 -1.79 -17.01 -8.15
CA LYS A 315 -2.31 -16.77 -9.50
C LYS A 315 -3.47 -15.77 -9.50
N ALA A 316 -4.48 -16.00 -8.65
CA ALA A 316 -5.64 -15.12 -8.53
C ALA A 316 -5.24 -13.70 -8.07
N MET A 317 -4.24 -13.58 -7.21
CA MET A 317 -3.68 -12.31 -6.76
C MET A 317 -3.11 -11.50 -7.93
N ILE A 318 -2.28 -12.13 -8.77
CA ILE A 318 -1.69 -11.46 -9.95
C ILE A 318 -2.79 -11.00 -10.91
N GLU A 319 -3.77 -11.87 -11.19
CA GLU A 319 -4.92 -11.56 -12.06
C GLU A 319 -5.79 -10.43 -11.46
N GLY A 320 -6.02 -10.46 -10.15
CA GLY A 320 -6.76 -9.43 -9.43
C GLY A 320 -6.05 -8.07 -9.46
N TRP A 321 -4.74 -8.02 -9.28
CA TRP A 321 -3.96 -6.77 -9.38
C TRP A 321 -3.94 -6.22 -10.81
N ARG A 322 -3.79 -7.09 -11.82
CA ARG A 322 -3.91 -6.70 -13.23
C ARG A 322 -5.25 -6.06 -13.54
N SER A 323 -6.33 -6.64 -13.02
CA SER A 323 -7.68 -6.09 -13.13
C SER A 323 -7.81 -4.74 -12.41
N ALA A 324 -7.33 -4.65 -11.17
CA ALA A 324 -7.38 -3.41 -10.37
C ALA A 324 -6.68 -2.24 -11.08
N PHE A 325 -5.48 -2.47 -11.61
CA PHE A 325 -4.70 -1.47 -12.35
C PHE A 325 -5.07 -1.37 -13.84
N ARG A 326 -6.15 -2.03 -14.29
CA ARG A 326 -6.64 -2.01 -15.68
C ARG A 326 -5.55 -2.32 -16.72
N ASN A 327 -4.69 -3.29 -16.40
CA ASN A 327 -3.59 -3.72 -17.25
C ASN A 327 -3.46 -5.25 -17.20
N GLU A 328 -4.19 -5.95 -18.07
CA GLU A 328 -4.17 -7.42 -18.15
C GLU A 328 -2.78 -7.99 -18.47
N SER A 329 -1.95 -7.21 -19.17
CA SER A 329 -0.57 -7.56 -19.51
C SER A 329 0.47 -7.08 -18.50
N MET A 330 0.06 -6.54 -17.36
CA MET A 330 0.97 -5.93 -16.39
C MET A 330 2.08 -6.92 -16.00
N PRO A 331 3.35 -6.56 -16.20
CA PRO A 331 4.49 -7.30 -15.68
C PRO A 331 4.38 -7.48 -14.17
N PHE A 332 4.65 -8.70 -13.71
CA PHE A 332 4.66 -9.05 -12.29
C PHE A 332 5.96 -9.79 -11.99
N CYS A 333 6.90 -9.11 -11.34
CA CYS A 333 8.19 -9.67 -10.95
C CYS A 333 8.04 -10.42 -9.63
N VAL A 334 8.03 -11.75 -9.70
CA VAL A 334 7.88 -12.62 -8.53
C VAL A 334 9.27 -12.93 -7.97
N ILE A 335 9.50 -12.54 -6.72
CA ILE A 335 10.70 -12.92 -5.96
C ILE A 335 10.28 -14.02 -4.99
N GLY A 336 10.61 -15.25 -5.34
CA GLY A 336 10.38 -16.42 -4.50
C GLY A 336 11.34 -16.47 -3.32
N LEU A 337 10.88 -17.06 -2.24
CA LEU A 337 11.71 -17.48 -1.11
C LEU A 337 11.96 -18.98 -1.20
N THR A 338 13.12 -19.43 -0.72
CA THR A 338 13.33 -20.83 -0.37
C THR A 338 13.05 -20.96 1.13
N PRO A 339 11.79 -21.20 1.56
CA PRO A 339 11.52 -21.45 2.96
C PRO A 339 12.21 -22.76 3.36
N GLY A 340 12.70 -22.88 4.60
CA GLY A 340 13.24 -24.12 5.17
C GLY A 340 12.19 -25.24 5.37
N GLY A 341 11.21 -25.35 4.47
CA GLY A 341 10.06 -26.26 4.50
C GLY A 341 9.77 -26.86 3.11
N LYS A 342 8.53 -27.28 2.84
CA LYS A 342 8.16 -27.81 1.51
C LYS A 342 8.27 -26.69 0.46
N PRO A 343 8.89 -26.94 -0.71
CA PRO A 343 8.91 -25.97 -1.81
C PRO A 343 7.49 -25.54 -2.16
N GLN A 344 7.31 -24.23 -2.33
CA GLN A 344 6.04 -23.62 -2.73
C GLN A 344 5.86 -23.58 -4.24
#